data_AF-A0AA96RYF1-F1
#
_entry.id   AF-A0AA96RYF1-F1
#
_cell.length_a   1.000
_cell.length_b   1.000
_cell.length_c   1.000
_cell.angle_alpha   90.00
_cell.angle_beta   90.00
_cell.angle_gamma   90.00
#
_symmetry.space_group_name_H-M   'P 1'
#
loop_
_entity.id
_entity.type
_entity.pdbx_description
1 polymer ?
#
loop_
_entity_poly.entity_id
_entity_poly.type
_entity_poly.pdbx_seq_one_letter_code
_entity_poly.pdbx_strand_id
1 'polypeptide(L)'
;MKINRQIFERIDNINWFSKCGVPITGEGINQNAVQVSSWEEAHVWYSDVNWDNTTLEARNILTVFLHNKYSDKYQEWNNIARDASGYIESSLSSGLESYREQYNLDNIFVNCVKWDVLNAIMEYTYYNCKKLPLFFLDLLLVYENGNFPCGWDGDYPKTGKLVVY
;
A
#
# COMPACT_ATOMS: atom_id res chain seq x y z
N MET A 1 9.32 19.89 2.41
CA MET A 1 8.35 19.07 1.64
C MET A 1 7.03 19.06 2.41
N LYS A 2 5.87 18.90 1.76
CA LYS A 2 4.56 18.80 2.44
C LYS A 2 3.68 17.78 1.72
N ILE A 3 2.81 17.10 2.47
CA ILE A 3 1.83 16.18 1.88
C ILE A 3 0.86 16.99 1.02
N ASN A 4 0.66 16.56 -0.22
CA ASN A 4 -0.35 17.11 -1.10
C ASN A 4 -1.72 16.51 -0.71
N ARG A 5 -2.68 17.34 -0.31
CA ARG A 5 -4.01 16.93 0.15
C ARG A 5 -4.79 16.05 -0.84
N GLN A 6 -4.47 16.11 -2.13
CA GLN A 6 -5.06 15.22 -3.13
C GLN A 6 -4.89 13.74 -2.80
N ILE A 7 -3.82 13.34 -2.10
CA ILE A 7 -3.67 11.94 -1.69
C ILE A 7 -4.70 11.54 -0.62
N PHE A 8 -5.02 12.45 0.30
CA PHE A 8 -6.06 12.20 1.31
C PHE A 8 -7.43 12.14 0.65
N GLU A 9 -7.72 13.04 -0.30
CA GLU A 9 -8.96 12.99 -1.08
C GLU A 9 -9.10 11.66 -1.84
N ARG A 10 -8.01 11.14 -2.42
CA ARG A 10 -8.02 9.81 -3.05
C ARG A 10 -8.38 8.72 -2.06
N ILE A 11 -7.69 8.68 -0.92
CA ILE A 11 -7.86 7.67 0.14
C ILE A 11 -9.26 7.72 0.77
N ASP A 12 -9.78 8.92 1.05
CA ASP A 12 -11.10 9.14 1.65
C ASP A 12 -12.24 8.68 0.73
N ASN A 13 -12.01 8.67 -0.59
CA ASN A 13 -12.99 8.23 -1.59
C ASN A 13 -12.89 6.75 -1.96
N ILE A 14 -11.97 5.99 -1.35
CA ILE A 14 -11.84 4.56 -1.63
C ILE A 14 -13.06 3.81 -1.10
N ASN A 15 -13.72 3.04 -1.97
CA ASN A 15 -14.74 2.08 -1.56
C ASN A 15 -14.06 0.77 -1.13
N TRP A 16 -13.49 0.81 0.07
CA TRP A 16 -12.62 -0.23 0.62
C TRP A 16 -13.21 -1.63 0.49
N PHE A 17 -12.44 -2.54 -0.10
CA PHE A 17 -12.72 -3.99 -0.16
C PHE A 17 -14.07 -4.37 -0.82
N SER A 18 -14.67 -3.45 -1.57
CA SER A 18 -15.99 -3.65 -2.19
C SER A 18 -16.00 -4.63 -3.37
N LYS A 19 -14.82 -5.00 -3.88
CA LYS A 19 -14.65 -5.91 -5.03
C LYS A 19 -13.65 -7.03 -4.77
N CYS A 20 -13.33 -7.33 -3.51
CA CYS A 20 -12.52 -8.52 -3.18
C CYS A 20 -13.19 -9.79 -3.75
N GLY A 21 -12.38 -10.69 -4.31
CA GLY A 21 -12.77 -11.90 -5.01
C GLY A 21 -13.17 -11.68 -6.48
N VAL A 22 -13.22 -10.42 -6.93
CA VAL A 22 -13.48 -10.07 -8.34
C VAL A 22 -12.16 -9.78 -9.03
N PRO A 23 -11.89 -10.38 -10.21
CA PRO A 23 -10.70 -10.09 -10.99
C PRO A 23 -10.49 -8.60 -11.16
N ILE A 24 -9.29 -8.14 -10.82
CA ILE A 24 -8.98 -6.72 -10.88
C ILE A 24 -8.89 -6.24 -12.34
N THR A 25 -9.82 -5.38 -12.74
CA THR A 25 -9.88 -4.81 -14.09
C THR A 25 -9.89 -3.29 -14.00
N GLY A 26 -8.75 -2.65 -14.22
CA GLY A 26 -8.65 -1.19 -14.21
C GLY A 26 -7.42 -0.68 -14.95
N GLU A 27 -7.50 0.58 -15.39
CA GLU A 27 -6.40 1.26 -16.06
C GLU A 27 -5.24 1.48 -15.08
N GLY A 28 -4.00 1.25 -15.52
CA GLY A 28 -2.80 1.36 -14.67
C GLY A 28 -2.51 0.14 -13.79
N ILE A 29 -3.40 -0.86 -13.74
CA ILE A 29 -3.19 -2.07 -12.93
C ILE A 29 -2.44 -3.14 -13.72
N ASN A 30 -1.52 -3.82 -13.04
CA ASN A 30 -0.81 -4.98 -13.60
C ASN A 30 -1.78 -6.16 -13.81
N GLN A 31 -2.13 -6.41 -15.07
CA GLN A 31 -3.04 -7.49 -15.48
C GLN A 31 -2.47 -8.91 -15.25
N ASN A 32 -1.19 -9.03 -14.86
CA ASN A 32 -0.56 -10.31 -14.54
C ASN A 32 -0.63 -10.64 -13.04
N ALA A 33 -1.45 -9.94 -12.25
CA ALA A 33 -1.65 -10.24 -10.83
C ALA A 33 -2.22 -11.67 -10.63
N VAL A 34 -1.82 -12.30 -9.54
CA VAL A 34 -2.41 -13.56 -9.08
C VAL A 34 -3.67 -13.22 -8.28
N GLN A 35 -4.81 -13.75 -8.69
CA GLN A 35 -6.09 -13.49 -8.01
C GLN A 35 -6.38 -14.59 -6.99
N VAL A 36 -6.71 -14.20 -5.77
CA VAL A 36 -7.32 -15.08 -4.76
C VAL A 36 -8.80 -14.73 -4.59
N SER A 37 -9.56 -15.66 -4.03
CA SER A 37 -11.03 -15.63 -4.05
C SER A 37 -11.70 -15.56 -2.68
N SER A 38 -10.92 -15.64 -1.60
CA SER A 38 -11.44 -15.55 -0.24
C SER A 38 -10.48 -14.87 0.74
N TRP A 39 -10.99 -14.43 1.89
CA TRP A 39 -10.16 -13.88 2.97
C TRP A 39 -9.21 -14.92 3.57
N GLU A 40 -9.58 -16.21 3.57
CA GLU A 40 -8.72 -17.30 4.01
C GLU A 40 -7.52 -17.48 3.07
N GLU A 41 -7.74 -17.45 1.76
CA GLU A 41 -6.66 -17.47 0.77
C GLU A 41 -5.79 -16.22 0.90
N ALA A 42 -6.40 -15.03 1.02
CA ALA A 42 -5.68 -13.78 1.21
C ALA A 42 -4.81 -13.82 2.48
N HIS A 43 -5.30 -14.39 3.57
CA HIS A 43 -4.57 -14.52 4.84
C HIS A 43 -3.28 -15.30 4.71
N VAL A 44 -3.27 -16.39 3.93
CA VAL A 44 -2.04 -17.14 3.65
C VAL A 44 -0.98 -16.23 3.05
N TRP A 45 -1.38 -15.29 2.19
CA TRP A 45 -0.45 -14.39 1.52
C TRP A 45 -0.04 -13.19 2.37
N TYR A 46 -0.97 -12.50 3.02
CA TYR A 46 -0.64 -11.24 3.71
C TYR A 46 0.06 -11.48 5.05
N SER A 47 -0.06 -12.70 5.59
CA SER A 47 0.71 -13.15 6.75
C SER A 47 2.05 -13.80 6.37
N ASP A 48 2.32 -13.99 5.07
CA ASP A 48 3.56 -14.60 4.61
C ASP A 48 4.76 -13.67 4.79
N VAL A 49 5.88 -14.23 5.24
CA VAL A 49 7.13 -13.48 5.43
C VAL A 49 7.65 -12.86 4.13
N ASN A 50 7.35 -13.45 2.98
CA ASN A 50 7.69 -12.91 1.67
C ASN A 50 6.97 -11.59 1.39
N TRP A 51 5.72 -11.45 1.85
CA TRP A 51 5.00 -10.19 1.69
C TRP A 51 5.60 -9.08 2.55
N ASP A 52 5.89 -9.38 3.82
CA ASP A 52 6.58 -8.45 4.72
C ASP A 52 7.94 -8.01 4.15
N ASN A 53 8.76 -8.97 3.72
CA ASN A 53 10.04 -8.70 3.07
C ASN A 53 9.90 -7.87 1.80
N THR A 54 8.89 -8.13 0.97
CA THR A 54 8.64 -7.42 -0.28
C THR A 54 8.32 -5.95 -0.01
N THR A 55 7.37 -5.66 0.87
CA THR A 55 6.99 -4.27 1.16
C THR A 55 8.11 -3.53 1.91
N LEU A 56 8.86 -4.21 2.79
CA LEU A 56 10.03 -3.65 3.45
C LEU A 56 11.12 -3.28 2.42
N GLU A 57 11.42 -4.16 1.48
CA GLU A 57 12.40 -3.90 0.43
C GLU A 57 11.95 -2.76 -0.50
N ALA A 58 10.67 -2.69 -0.86
CA ALA A 58 10.12 -1.57 -1.63
C ALA A 58 10.34 -0.23 -0.91
N ARG A 59 10.09 -0.17 0.40
CA ARG A 59 10.36 1.01 1.23
C ARG A 59 11.86 1.31 1.32
N ASN A 60 12.72 0.30 1.44
CA ASN A 60 14.18 0.48 1.46
C ASN A 60 14.68 1.07 0.14
N ILE A 61 14.21 0.56 -1.00
CA ILE A 61 14.55 1.09 -2.33
C ILE A 61 14.17 2.58 -2.42
N LEU A 62 12.98 2.96 -1.96
CA LEU A 62 12.53 4.35 -1.94
C LEU A 62 13.43 5.23 -1.07
N THR A 63 13.70 4.82 0.17
CA THR A 63 14.51 5.61 1.11
C THR A 63 15.96 5.75 0.65
N VAL A 64 16.58 4.68 0.14
CA VAL A 64 17.93 4.72 -0.45
C VAL A 64 17.95 5.64 -1.68
N PHE A 65 16.93 5.57 -2.55
CA PHE A 65 16.82 6.46 -3.69
C PHE A 65 16.75 7.94 -3.27
N LEU A 66 15.89 8.27 -2.29
CA LEU A 66 15.71 9.62 -1.80
C LEU A 66 16.98 10.13 -1.11
N HIS A 67 17.60 9.31 -0.26
CA HIS A 67 18.84 9.66 0.41
C HIS A 67 19.95 9.99 -0.59
N ASN A 68 20.14 9.16 -1.62
CA ASN A 68 21.23 9.32 -2.58
C ASN A 68 21.00 10.44 -3.60
N LYS A 69 19.76 10.70 -4.02
CA LYS A 69 19.47 11.63 -5.14
C LYS A 69 18.75 12.92 -4.73
N TYR A 70 18.11 12.91 -3.57
CA TYR A 70 17.25 13.98 -3.09
C TYR A 70 17.46 14.20 -1.59
N SER A 71 18.72 14.16 -1.12
CA SER A 71 19.10 14.23 0.29
C SER A 71 18.41 15.34 1.05
N ASP A 72 18.33 16.54 0.46
CA ASP A 72 17.73 17.72 1.08
C ASP A 72 16.23 17.53 1.31
N LYS A 73 15.54 16.86 0.37
CA LYS A 73 14.12 16.52 0.52
C LYS A 73 13.94 15.39 1.53
N TYR A 74 14.84 14.41 1.53
CA TYR A 74 14.80 13.25 2.41
C TYR A 74 14.87 13.62 3.91
N GLN A 75 15.49 14.76 4.27
CA GLN A 75 15.49 15.25 5.66
C GLN A 75 14.08 15.44 6.23
N GLU A 76 13.07 15.67 5.38
CA GLU A 76 11.67 15.84 5.80
C GLU A 76 10.92 14.52 5.99
N TRP A 77 11.56 13.37 5.70
CA TRP A 77 10.93 12.04 5.72
C TRP A 77 10.18 11.78 7.03
N ASN A 78 10.82 12.00 8.18
CA ASN A 78 10.21 11.71 9.48
C ASN A 78 9.05 12.65 9.82
N ASN A 79 9.09 13.90 9.38
CA ASN A 79 7.99 14.85 9.59
C ASN A 79 6.77 14.43 8.76
N ILE A 80 6.99 14.11 7.47
CA ILE A 80 5.93 13.65 6.58
C ILE A 80 5.33 12.33 7.07
N ALA A 81 6.17 11.37 7.47
CA ALA A 81 5.69 10.09 7.98
C ALA A 81 4.82 10.27 9.23
N ARG A 82 5.21 11.17 10.14
CA ARG A 82 4.41 11.50 11.33
C ARG A 82 3.05 12.09 10.96
N ASP A 83 3.03 13.05 10.04
CA ASP A 83 1.79 13.69 9.59
C ASP A 83 0.87 12.68 8.88
N ALA A 84 1.43 11.82 8.04
CA ALA A 84 0.70 10.76 7.34
C ALA A 84 0.12 9.73 8.32
N SER A 85 0.90 9.28 9.31
CA SER A 85 0.41 8.40 10.38
C SER A 85 -0.72 9.05 11.18
N GLY A 86 -0.63 10.34 11.50
CA GLY A 86 -1.71 11.07 12.18
C GLY A 86 -3.02 11.11 11.38
N TYR A 87 -2.92 11.26 10.06
CA TYR A 87 -4.09 11.17 9.17
C TYR A 87 -4.69 9.74 9.15
N ILE A 88 -3.85 8.71 8.99
CA ILE A 88 -4.30 7.30 8.98
C ILE A 88 -5.02 6.95 10.27
N GLU A 89 -4.47 7.33 11.43
CA GLU A 89 -5.08 7.04 12.72
C GLU A 89 -6.42 7.75 12.91
N SER A 90 -6.55 8.98 12.42
CA SER A 90 -7.80 9.75 12.57
C SER A 90 -8.87 9.39 11.54
N SER A 91 -8.49 8.96 10.34
CA SER A 91 -9.41 8.82 9.20
C SER A 91 -9.71 7.37 8.82
N LEU A 92 -8.77 6.44 9.02
CA LEU A 92 -8.90 5.05 8.57
C LEU A 92 -9.07 4.04 9.70
N SER A 93 -8.42 4.24 10.85
CA SER A 93 -8.36 3.22 11.91
C SER A 93 -9.72 2.66 12.32
N SER A 94 -10.70 3.52 12.60
CA SER A 94 -12.04 3.06 13.02
C SER A 94 -12.74 2.18 11.96
N GLY A 95 -12.61 2.57 10.68
CA GLY A 95 -13.20 1.82 9.57
C GLY A 95 -12.53 0.47 9.35
N LEU A 96 -11.19 0.43 9.43
CA LEU A 96 -10.43 -0.82 9.32
C LEU A 96 -10.70 -1.78 10.48
N GLU A 97 -10.80 -1.26 11.71
CA GLU A 97 -11.13 -2.08 12.88
C GLU A 97 -12.55 -2.66 12.79
N SER A 98 -13.52 -1.85 12.35
CA SER A 98 -14.89 -2.31 12.12
C SER A 98 -14.96 -3.39 11.04
N TYR A 99 -14.22 -3.21 9.94
CA TYR A 99 -14.13 -4.20 8.87
C TYR A 99 -13.45 -5.49 9.35
N ARG A 100 -12.34 -5.37 10.10
CA ARG A 100 -11.64 -6.50 10.72
C ARG A 100 -12.59 -7.34 11.56
N GLU A 101 -13.36 -6.71 12.44
CA GLU A 101 -14.33 -7.39 13.32
C GLU A 101 -15.47 -8.04 12.52
N GLN A 102 -16.02 -7.33 11.53
CA GLN A 102 -17.11 -7.84 10.69
C GLN A 102 -16.72 -9.12 9.93
N TYR A 103 -15.48 -9.20 9.43
CA TYR A 103 -14.98 -10.31 8.64
C TYR A 103 -14.06 -11.27 9.41
N ASN A 104 -13.96 -11.11 10.74
CA ASN A 104 -13.11 -11.92 11.62
C ASN A 104 -11.65 -12.02 11.14
N LEU A 105 -11.09 -10.90 10.69
CA LEU A 105 -9.70 -10.79 10.27
C LEU A 105 -8.77 -10.55 11.46
N ASP A 106 -7.47 -10.75 11.26
CA ASP A 106 -6.48 -10.53 12.30
C ASP A 106 -5.92 -9.09 12.31
N ASN A 107 -5.00 -8.82 13.22
CA ASN A 107 -4.32 -7.51 13.28
C ASN A 107 -3.28 -7.33 12.17
N ILE A 108 -2.84 -8.40 11.52
CA ILE A 108 -1.89 -8.32 10.41
C ILE A 108 -2.57 -7.60 9.24
N PHE A 109 -3.83 -7.92 8.95
CA PHE A 109 -4.64 -7.20 7.96
C PHE A 109 -4.63 -5.67 8.18
N VAL A 110 -4.97 -5.21 9.39
CA VAL A 110 -5.01 -3.77 9.69
C VAL A 110 -3.62 -3.14 9.53
N ASN A 111 -2.58 -3.84 10.00
CA ASN A 111 -1.21 -3.36 9.89
C ASN A 111 -0.73 -3.27 8.43
N CYS A 112 -1.06 -4.26 7.59
CA CYS A 112 -0.75 -4.24 6.16
C CYS A 112 -1.39 -3.01 5.48
N VAL A 113 -2.70 -2.79 5.68
CA VAL A 113 -3.39 -1.66 5.05
C VAL A 113 -2.81 -0.32 5.50
N LYS A 114 -2.54 -0.16 6.80
CA LYS A 114 -1.92 1.07 7.33
C LYS A 114 -0.52 1.29 6.77
N TRP A 115 0.28 0.23 6.66
CA TRP A 115 1.63 0.27 6.09
C TRP A 115 1.61 0.68 4.62
N ASP A 116 0.72 0.07 3.83
CA ASP A 116 0.61 0.34 2.41
C ASP A 116 0.16 1.78 2.15
N VAL A 117 -0.88 2.24 2.86
CA VAL A 117 -1.37 3.63 2.75
C VAL A 117 -0.32 4.64 3.20
N LEU A 118 0.39 4.37 4.30
CA LEU A 118 1.46 5.24 4.78
C LEU A 118 2.51 5.44 3.69
N ASN A 119 3.01 4.34 3.12
CA ASN A 119 4.06 4.42 2.12
C ASN A 119 3.57 4.96 0.77
N ALA A 120 2.29 4.77 0.42
CA ALA A 120 1.68 5.42 -0.75
C ALA A 120 1.62 6.95 -0.57
N ILE A 121 1.29 7.44 0.64
CA ILE A 121 1.37 8.87 0.97
C ILE A 121 2.80 9.37 0.85
N MET A 122 3.79 8.57 1.31
CA MET A 122 5.20 8.91 1.14
C MET A 122 5.55 9.04 -0.33
N GLU A 123 5.32 8.02 -1.15
CA GLU A 123 5.62 8.06 -2.59
C GLU A 123 4.93 9.23 -3.29
N TYR A 124 3.64 9.48 -3.02
CA TYR A 124 2.91 10.61 -3.60
C TYR A 124 3.53 11.96 -3.22
N THR A 125 3.96 12.11 -1.97
CA THR A 125 4.60 13.34 -1.49
C THR A 125 5.91 13.61 -2.23
N TYR A 126 6.64 12.56 -2.60
CA TYR A 126 7.89 12.66 -3.37
C TYR A 126 7.70 12.55 -4.89
N TYR A 127 6.48 12.45 -5.41
CA TYR A 127 6.18 12.10 -6.81
C TYR A 127 6.87 12.98 -7.88
N ASN A 128 7.18 14.23 -7.54
CA ASN A 128 7.93 15.14 -8.42
C ASN A 128 9.44 14.83 -8.52
N CYS A 129 9.93 13.82 -7.79
CA CYS A 129 11.30 13.33 -7.90
C CYS A 129 11.41 12.40 -9.12
N LYS A 130 12.26 12.75 -10.07
CA LYS A 130 12.36 12.05 -11.36
C LYS A 130 12.81 10.60 -11.14
N LYS A 131 12.05 9.64 -11.70
CA LYS A 131 12.27 8.17 -11.56
C LYS A 131 12.10 7.66 -10.12
N LEU A 132 11.21 8.26 -9.34
CA LEU A 132 10.83 7.72 -8.04
C LEU A 132 10.30 6.28 -8.21
N PRO A 133 10.65 5.34 -7.30
CA PRO A 133 9.92 4.08 -7.15
C PRO A 133 8.46 4.34 -6.76
N LEU A 134 7.51 3.58 -7.31
CA LEU A 134 6.06 3.81 -7.17
C LEU A 134 5.28 2.56 -6.70
N PHE A 135 5.95 1.67 -5.97
CA PHE A 135 5.38 0.38 -5.59
C PHE A 135 4.10 0.54 -4.76
N PHE A 136 4.10 1.43 -3.77
CA PHE A 136 2.95 1.62 -2.90
C PHE A 136 1.82 2.42 -3.55
N LEU A 137 2.13 3.29 -4.51
CA LEU A 137 1.12 3.91 -5.36
C LEU A 137 0.45 2.90 -6.28
N ASP A 138 1.17 1.88 -6.73
CA ASP A 138 0.57 0.76 -7.46
C ASP A 138 -0.35 -0.07 -6.53
N LEU A 139 0.02 -0.29 -5.26
CA LEU A 139 -0.88 -0.89 -4.27
C LEU A 139 -2.11 -0.03 -4.00
N LEU A 140 -1.95 1.30 -3.93
CA LEU A 140 -3.08 2.22 -3.75
C LEU A 140 -4.09 2.11 -4.89
N LEU A 141 -3.65 1.90 -6.13
CA LEU A 141 -4.55 1.65 -7.26
C LEU A 141 -5.39 0.38 -7.06
N VAL A 142 -4.85 -0.66 -6.42
CA VAL A 142 -5.60 -1.88 -6.07
C VAL A 142 -6.72 -1.55 -5.08
N TYR A 143 -6.40 -0.80 -4.03
CA TYR A 143 -7.39 -0.35 -3.05
C TYR A 143 -8.45 0.55 -3.69
N GLU A 144 -8.06 1.51 -4.54
CA GLU A 144 -8.98 2.41 -5.26
C GLU A 144 -9.97 1.65 -6.16
N ASN A 145 -9.60 0.45 -6.62
CA ASN A 145 -10.50 -0.42 -7.38
C ASN A 145 -11.43 -1.28 -6.51
N GLY A 146 -11.27 -1.22 -5.19
CA GLY A 146 -12.05 -1.97 -4.20
C GLY A 146 -11.48 -3.34 -3.87
N ASN A 147 -10.23 -3.63 -4.27
CA ASN A 147 -9.54 -4.89 -4.02
C ASN A 147 -8.53 -4.75 -2.87
N PHE A 148 -7.94 -5.86 -2.46
CA PHE A 148 -6.91 -5.91 -1.42
C PHE A 148 -5.60 -6.52 -1.96
N PRO A 149 -4.49 -5.76 -2.03
CA PRO A 149 -3.18 -6.36 -2.27
C PRO A 149 -2.80 -7.19 -1.06
N CYS A 150 -2.59 -8.49 -1.27
CA CYS A 150 -2.39 -9.44 -0.17
C CYS A 150 -1.07 -10.16 -0.22
N GLY A 151 -0.24 -10.01 -1.26
CA GLY A 151 1.04 -10.71 -1.29
C GLY A 151 1.87 -10.49 -2.53
N TRP A 152 2.99 -11.20 -2.59
CA TRP A 152 3.86 -11.24 -3.76
C TRP A 152 4.27 -12.68 -4.04
N ASP A 153 3.99 -13.16 -5.26
CA ASP A 153 4.37 -14.48 -5.75
C ASP A 153 5.69 -14.38 -6.52
N GLY A 154 6.81 -14.70 -5.88
CA GLY A 154 8.18 -14.65 -6.43
C GLY A 154 9.11 -13.69 -5.67
N ASP A 155 10.20 -13.25 -6.32
CA ASP A 155 11.27 -12.45 -5.70
C ASP A 155 11.20 -10.97 -6.09
N TYR A 156 10.73 -10.10 -5.21
CA TYR A 156 10.81 -8.64 -5.42
C TYR A 156 12.26 -8.12 -5.24
N PRO A 157 12.75 -7.13 -6.02
CA PRO A 157 12.12 -6.48 -7.19
C PRO A 157 12.44 -7.17 -8.52
N LYS A 158 13.07 -8.34 -8.51
CA LYS A 158 13.63 -8.97 -9.72
C LYS A 158 12.56 -9.63 -10.58
N THR A 159 11.62 -10.32 -9.95
CA THR A 159 10.60 -11.16 -10.57
C THR A 159 9.34 -11.19 -9.70
N GLY A 160 8.31 -11.84 -10.21
CA GLY A 160 7.11 -12.14 -9.45
C GLY A 160 5.92 -11.27 -9.79
N LYS A 161 4.83 -11.53 -9.07
CA LYS A 161 3.51 -10.98 -9.37
C LYS A 161 2.84 -10.56 -8.07
N LEU A 162 2.15 -9.43 -8.11
CA LEU A 162 1.27 -9.02 -7.02
C LEU A 162 0.15 -10.05 -6.87
N VAL A 163 -0.13 -10.43 -5.64
CA VAL A 163 -1.30 -11.24 -5.29
C VAL A 163 -2.39 -10.29 -4.79
N VAL A 164 -3.58 -10.42 -5.35
CA VAL A 164 -4.72 -9.54 -5.11
C VAL A 164 -5.93 -10.38 -4.73
N TYR A 165 -6.61 -9.95 -3.68
CA TYR A 165 -7.96 -10.39 -3.35
C TYR A 165 -8.98 -9.41 -3.93
#